data_AF-A0A077EK95-F1
#
_entry.id   AF-A0A077EK95-F1
#
_cell.length_a   1.000
_cell.length_b   1.000
_cell.length_c   1.000
_cell.angle_alpha   90.00
_cell.angle_beta   90.00
_cell.angle_gamma   90.00
#
_symmetry.space_group_name_H-M   'P 1'
#
loop_
_entity.id
_entity.type
_entity.pdbx_description
1 polymer ?
#
loop_
_entity_poly.entity_id
_entity_poly.type
_entity_poly.pdbx_seq_one_letter_code
_entity_poly.pdbx_strand_id
1 'polypeptide(L)'
;MEFNKLIPVTTFIKLLEKKAYSEYKVLKESYKSFVELPLTLEMILPSNNRGVLIKEPVFPSPEYGINLYAYETFLDDKDIFQKAKENLFFKFDDYETADDIIFFNDKQIRVSVKSDYFLFNGRAVRKIEDLTLVEGIEFILTPKALEIIYRNNT
;
A
#
# COMPACT_ATOMS: atom_id res chain seq x y z
N MET A 1 2.58 -18.16 -1.99
CA MET A 1 3.87 -18.19 -1.26
C MET A 1 3.70 -17.25 -0.09
N GLU A 2 3.80 -17.70 1.17
CA GLU A 2 3.39 -16.91 2.36
C GLU A 2 4.13 -15.57 2.54
N PHE A 3 5.27 -15.37 1.86
CA PHE A 3 6.02 -14.10 1.87
C PHE A 3 5.39 -12.95 1.11
N ASN A 4 4.31 -13.18 0.34
CA ASN A 4 3.60 -12.10 -0.33
C ASN A 4 2.62 -11.34 0.59
N LYS A 5 2.55 -11.69 1.88
CA LYS A 5 1.70 -11.03 2.87
C LYS A 5 2.56 -10.35 3.93
N LEU A 6 2.08 -9.22 4.44
CA LEU A 6 2.64 -8.62 5.63
C LEU A 6 2.30 -9.49 6.84
N ILE A 7 3.32 -9.88 7.61
CA ILE A 7 3.20 -10.72 8.80
C ILE A 7 4.07 -10.14 9.92
N PRO A 8 3.81 -10.48 11.20
CA PRO A 8 4.70 -10.07 12.28
C PRO A 8 6.13 -10.58 12.07
N VAL A 9 7.13 -9.77 12.46
CA VAL A 9 8.56 -10.15 12.36
C VAL A 9 8.85 -11.48 13.03
N THR A 10 8.22 -11.72 14.18
CA THR A 10 8.36 -12.98 14.92
C THR A 10 7.85 -14.18 14.12
N THR A 11 6.74 -14.02 13.39
CA THR A 11 6.20 -15.05 12.48
C THR A 11 7.13 -15.26 11.29
N PHE A 12 7.64 -14.19 10.70
CA PHE A 12 8.61 -14.26 9.60
C PHE A 12 9.88 -15.04 10.00
N ILE A 13 10.48 -14.72 11.15
CA ILE A 13 11.66 -15.43 11.66
C ILE A 13 11.37 -16.92 11.88
N LYS A 14 10.23 -17.27 12.47
CA LYS A 14 9.83 -18.67 12.66
C LYS A 14 9.64 -19.42 11.33
N LEU A 15 9.17 -18.75 10.27
CA LEU A 15 9.07 -19.36 8.95
C LEU A 15 10.46 -19.69 8.40
N LEU A 16 11.43 -18.78 8.54
CA LEU A 16 12.81 -18.98 8.08
C LEU A 16 13.56 -20.13 8.76
N GLU A 17 13.13 -20.56 9.94
CA GLU A 17 13.68 -21.73 10.64
C GLU A 17 13.25 -23.06 10.01
N LYS A 18 12.13 -23.08 9.28
CA LYS A 18 11.65 -24.29 8.60
C LYS A 18 12.55 -24.62 7.40
N LYS A 19 12.83 -25.91 7.20
CA LYS A 19 13.69 -26.40 6.11
C LYS A 19 13.27 -25.89 4.72
N ALA A 20 11.97 -25.75 4.48
CA ALA A 20 11.42 -25.27 3.20
C ALA A 20 11.67 -23.78 2.90
N TYR A 21 12.18 -23.01 3.86
CA TYR A 21 12.46 -21.57 3.69
C TYR A 21 13.88 -21.18 4.13
N SER A 22 14.74 -22.17 4.37
CA SER A 22 16.05 -21.95 4.98
C SER A 22 16.99 -21.07 4.15
N GLU A 23 16.82 -21.09 2.83
CA GLU A 23 17.54 -20.27 1.86
C GLU A 23 17.21 -18.78 1.97
N TYR A 24 16.05 -18.43 2.51
CA TYR A 24 15.61 -17.04 2.68
C TYR A 24 16.09 -16.40 3.98
N LYS A 25 16.90 -17.09 4.79
CA LYS A 25 17.42 -16.56 6.06
C LYS A 25 18.18 -15.24 5.90
N VAL A 26 18.80 -15.02 4.74
CA VAL A 26 19.48 -13.77 4.37
C VAL A 26 18.54 -12.56 4.36
N LEU A 27 17.23 -12.75 4.22
CA LEU A 27 16.24 -11.67 4.18
C LEU A 27 15.83 -11.15 5.56
N LYS A 28 16.30 -11.78 6.64
CA LYS A 28 15.86 -11.46 8.01
C LYS A 28 16.02 -9.98 8.36
N GLU A 29 17.20 -9.42 8.12
CA GLU A 29 17.48 -8.01 8.43
C GLU A 29 16.74 -7.07 7.47
N SER A 30 16.70 -7.40 6.17
CA SER A 30 15.96 -6.62 5.18
C SER A 30 14.47 -6.51 5.49
N TYR A 31 13.84 -7.60 5.92
CA TYR A 31 12.45 -7.61 6.33
C TYR A 31 12.22 -6.78 7.59
N LYS A 32 13.12 -6.89 8.58
CA LYS A 32 13.06 -6.09 9.80
C LYS A 32 13.14 -4.60 9.48
N SER A 33 14.09 -4.18 8.66
CA SER A 33 14.23 -2.79 8.22
C SER A 33 13.01 -2.31 7.43
N PHE A 34 12.44 -3.16 6.57
CA PHE A 34 11.23 -2.84 5.82
C PHE A 34 10.04 -2.55 6.74
N VAL A 35 9.77 -3.41 7.73
CA VAL A 35 8.59 -3.20 8.60
C VAL A 35 8.77 -2.06 9.61
N GLU A 36 10.00 -1.61 9.83
CA GLU A 36 10.33 -0.43 10.66
C GLU A 36 10.17 0.90 9.92
N LEU A 37 9.96 0.89 8.60
CA LEU A 37 9.73 2.11 7.83
C LEU A 37 8.51 2.89 8.35
N PRO A 38 8.58 4.23 8.44
CA PRO A 38 7.44 5.07 8.70
C PRO A 38 6.35 4.81 7.67
N LEU A 39 5.11 4.61 8.14
CA LEU A 39 3.99 4.43 7.25
C LEU A 39 3.58 5.77 6.65
N THR A 40 3.55 5.85 5.33
CA THR A 40 3.08 7.03 4.59
C THR A 40 1.89 6.67 3.71
N LEU A 41 1.13 7.69 3.31
CA LEU A 41 -0.10 7.51 2.55
C LEU A 41 0.19 6.94 1.16
N GLU A 42 1.27 7.41 0.54
CA GLU A 42 1.78 6.96 -0.75
C GLU A 42 2.20 5.48 -0.79
N MET A 43 2.39 4.82 0.36
CA MET A 43 2.63 3.37 0.40
C MET A 43 1.35 2.57 0.25
N ILE A 44 0.19 3.20 0.47
CA ILE A 44 -1.11 2.54 0.59
C ILE A 44 -2.08 3.02 -0.50
N LEU A 45 -2.06 4.31 -0.83
CA LEU A 45 -2.95 4.92 -1.81
C LEU A 45 -2.17 5.67 -2.90
N PRO A 46 -2.68 5.68 -4.16
CA PRO A 46 -2.11 6.47 -5.23
C PRO A 46 -2.08 7.96 -4.86
N SER A 47 -0.89 8.54 -4.86
CA SER A 47 -0.68 9.96 -4.62
C SER A 47 0.31 10.54 -5.61
N ASN A 48 0.21 11.84 -5.85
CA ASN A 48 1.21 12.56 -6.63
C ASN A 48 2.46 12.87 -5.80
N ASN A 49 3.48 13.45 -6.44
CA ASN A 49 4.77 13.81 -5.83
C ASN A 49 4.66 14.88 -4.72
N ARG A 50 3.46 15.40 -4.44
CA ARG A 50 3.17 16.36 -3.36
C ARG A 50 2.37 15.72 -2.22
N GLY A 51 2.14 14.41 -2.25
CA GLY A 51 1.36 13.69 -1.25
C GLY A 51 -0.17 13.86 -1.39
N VAL A 52 -0.65 14.41 -2.51
CA VAL A 52 -2.09 14.56 -2.75
C VAL A 52 -2.62 13.29 -3.43
N LEU A 53 -3.73 12.77 -2.91
CA LEU A 53 -4.40 11.59 -3.45
C LEU A 53 -4.84 11.79 -4.90
N ILE A 54 -4.62 10.76 -5.71
CA ILE A 54 -5.06 10.67 -7.10
C ILE A 54 -6.21 9.68 -7.15
N LYS A 55 -7.38 10.14 -7.60
CA LYS A 55 -8.55 9.28 -7.79
C LYS A 55 -8.41 8.49 -9.09
N GLU A 56 -9.02 7.32 -9.14
CA GLU A 56 -9.09 6.58 -10.40
C GLU A 56 -9.91 7.38 -11.41
N PRO A 57 -9.34 7.70 -12.58
CA PRO A 57 -10.06 8.42 -13.62
C PRO A 57 -11.09 7.49 -14.25
N VAL A 58 -12.33 7.97 -14.38
CA VAL A 58 -13.44 7.24 -15.00
C VAL A 58 -13.90 8.01 -16.23
N PHE A 59 -14.13 7.32 -17.34
CA PHE A 59 -14.66 7.91 -18.56
C PHE A 59 -15.88 7.14 -19.08
N PRO A 60 -16.98 7.82 -19.46
CA PRO A 60 -17.20 9.25 -19.33
C PRO A 60 -17.48 9.66 -17.86
N SER A 61 -17.12 10.88 -17.47
CA SER A 61 -17.50 11.45 -16.19
C SER A 61 -17.87 12.94 -16.35
N PRO A 62 -18.55 13.54 -15.35
CA PRO A 62 -18.81 14.98 -15.33
C PRO A 62 -17.54 15.85 -15.38
N GLU A 63 -16.39 15.31 -14.98
CA GLU A 63 -15.11 16.02 -14.92
C GLU A 63 -14.44 16.14 -16.29
N TYR A 64 -14.61 15.12 -17.14
CA TYR A 64 -14.00 15.08 -18.48
C TYR A 64 -14.95 15.61 -19.57
N GLY A 65 -16.26 15.32 -19.49
CA GLY A 65 -17.17 15.48 -20.62
C GLY A 65 -17.02 14.36 -21.65
N ILE A 66 -17.47 14.57 -22.90
CA ILE A 66 -17.60 13.50 -23.92
C ILE A 66 -16.89 13.78 -25.26
N ASN A 67 -16.06 14.82 -25.34
CA ASN A 67 -15.37 15.20 -26.59
C ASN A 67 -14.00 14.47 -26.74
N LEU A 68 -13.35 14.59 -27.90
CA LEU A 68 -12.06 13.94 -28.16
C LEU A 68 -10.96 14.42 -27.21
N TYR A 69 -10.89 15.72 -26.94
CA TYR A 69 -9.93 16.32 -26.02
C TYR A 69 -10.10 15.81 -24.58
N ALA A 70 -11.34 15.56 -24.16
CA ALA A 70 -11.68 14.94 -22.89
C ALA A 70 -11.15 13.50 -22.80
N TYR A 71 -11.22 12.75 -23.90
CA TYR A 71 -10.68 11.39 -23.95
C TYR A 71 -9.14 11.37 -23.89
N GLU A 72 -8.47 12.30 -24.57
CA GLU A 72 -7.01 12.47 -24.47
C GLU A 72 -6.58 12.79 -23.02
N THR A 73 -7.26 13.74 -22.38
CA THR A 73 -7.02 14.10 -20.98
C THR A 73 -7.24 12.90 -20.03
N PHE A 74 -8.30 12.13 -20.25
CA PHE A 74 -8.55 10.90 -19.49
C PHE A 74 -7.41 9.87 -19.63
N LEU A 75 -6.85 9.71 -20.84
CA LEU A 75 -5.72 8.79 -21.04
C LEU A 75 -4.47 9.25 -20.28
N ASP A 76 -4.19 10.55 -20.27
CA ASP A 76 -3.08 11.13 -19.51
C ASP A 76 -3.27 10.92 -18.00
N ASP A 77 -4.46 11.22 -17.46
CA ASP A 77 -4.77 11.00 -16.05
C ASP A 77 -4.72 9.52 -15.67
N LYS A 78 -5.16 8.63 -16.59
CA LYS A 78 -5.07 7.19 -16.40
C LYS A 78 -3.63 6.73 -16.30
N ASP A 79 -2.74 7.22 -17.16
CA ASP A 79 -1.31 6.91 -17.10
C ASP A 79 -0.68 7.41 -15.80
N ILE A 80 -1.01 8.63 -15.37
CA ILE A 80 -0.57 9.20 -14.08
C ILE A 80 -1.03 8.30 -12.92
N PHE A 81 -2.30 7.90 -12.92
CA PHE A 81 -2.84 7.02 -11.90
C PHE A 81 -2.12 5.67 -11.88
N GLN A 82 -1.92 5.01 -13.02
CA GLN A 82 -1.20 3.74 -13.10
C GLN A 82 0.23 3.85 -12.56
N LYS A 83 0.97 4.90 -12.93
CA LYS A 83 2.31 5.16 -12.38
C LYS A 83 2.29 5.35 -10.86
N ALA A 84 1.27 6.01 -10.32
CA ALA A 84 1.13 6.12 -8.88
C ALA A 84 0.84 4.76 -8.20
N LYS A 85 0.10 3.84 -8.84
CA LYS A 85 -0.12 2.47 -8.34
C LYS A 85 1.17 1.66 -8.21
N GLU A 86 2.13 1.90 -9.09
CA GLU A 86 3.41 1.18 -9.08
C GLU A 86 4.28 1.49 -7.85
N ASN A 87 4.05 2.64 -7.19
CA ASN A 87 4.80 3.05 -6.00
C ASN A 87 4.26 2.46 -4.70
N LEU A 88 3.08 1.84 -4.74
CA LEU A 88 2.44 1.33 -3.53
C LEU A 88 3.13 0.08 -3.03
N PHE A 89 3.12 -0.10 -1.71
CA PHE A 89 3.71 -1.27 -1.05
C PHE A 89 2.66 -2.37 -0.82
N PHE A 90 1.39 -2.01 -0.80
CA PHE A 90 0.28 -2.92 -0.58
C PHE A 90 -0.68 -2.90 -1.77
N LYS A 91 -1.23 -4.07 -2.11
CA LYS A 91 -2.31 -4.14 -3.09
C LYS A 91 -3.51 -3.36 -2.56
N PHE A 92 -4.12 -2.59 -3.44
CA PHE A 92 -5.37 -1.87 -3.19
C PHE A 92 -6.32 -2.20 -4.34
N ASP A 93 -7.54 -2.59 -3.98
CA ASP A 93 -8.58 -2.97 -4.94
C ASP A 93 -9.57 -1.82 -5.15
N ASP A 94 -10.14 -1.25 -4.08
CA ASP A 94 -11.03 -0.08 -4.16
C ASP A 94 -10.93 0.76 -2.90
N TYR A 95 -11.00 2.10 -3.03
CA TYR A 95 -11.21 2.99 -1.89
C TYR A 95 -12.24 4.07 -2.23
N GLU A 96 -13.21 4.28 -1.34
CA GLU A 96 -14.04 5.48 -1.39
C GLU A 96 -13.37 6.57 -0.56
N THR A 97 -13.54 7.83 -0.95
CA THR A 97 -13.13 8.98 -0.13
C THR A 97 -14.37 9.72 0.34
N ALA A 98 -14.85 9.37 1.52
CA ALA A 98 -15.81 10.18 2.27
C ALA A 98 -15.17 10.54 3.60
N ASP A 99 -14.99 11.83 3.88
CA ASP A 99 -14.46 12.33 5.16
C ASP A 99 -13.19 11.63 5.66
N ASP A 100 -12.20 11.41 4.79
CA ASP A 100 -10.91 10.80 5.15
C ASP A 100 -11.01 9.31 5.59
N ILE A 101 -12.01 8.56 5.10
CA ILE A 101 -12.15 7.11 5.33
C ILE A 101 -11.75 6.35 4.06
N ILE A 102 -10.93 5.31 4.18
CA ILE A 102 -10.53 4.36 3.13
C ILE A 102 -11.17 3.00 3.46
N PHE A 103 -11.77 2.33 2.49
CA PHE A 103 -12.27 0.96 2.67
C PHE A 103 -11.27 -0.04 2.09
N PHE A 104 -11.00 -1.14 2.78
CA PHE A 104 -10.25 -2.28 2.25
C PHE A 104 -11.08 -3.54 2.44
N ASN A 105 -11.51 -4.19 1.36
CA ASN A 105 -12.27 -5.46 1.42
C ASN A 105 -13.43 -5.39 2.43
N ASP A 106 -14.33 -4.43 2.24
CA ASP A 106 -15.50 -4.13 3.10
C ASP A 106 -15.17 -3.66 4.54
N LYS A 107 -13.90 -3.45 4.88
CA LYS A 107 -13.47 -2.98 6.20
C LYS A 107 -13.11 -1.50 6.17
N GLN A 108 -13.62 -0.79 7.17
CA GLN A 108 -13.38 0.64 7.34
C GLN A 108 -11.99 0.88 7.94
N ILE A 109 -11.18 1.66 7.23
CA ILE A 109 -9.94 2.24 7.73
C ILE A 109 -10.11 3.76 7.72
N ARG A 110 -9.97 4.44 8.86
CA ARG A 110 -10.04 5.90 8.89
C ARG A 110 -8.63 6.49 8.77
N VAL A 111 -8.30 7.12 7.66
CA VAL A 111 -6.98 7.70 7.45
C VAL A 111 -7.12 9.20 7.31
N SER A 112 -6.74 9.96 8.34
CA SER A 112 -6.70 11.41 8.24
C SER A 112 -5.53 11.87 7.37
N VAL A 113 -5.83 12.16 6.10
CA VAL A 113 -4.88 12.64 5.09
C VAL A 113 -4.24 13.98 5.49
N LYS A 114 -4.91 14.79 6.33
CA LYS A 114 -4.50 16.15 6.68
C LYS A 114 -3.45 16.26 7.78
N SER A 115 -3.16 15.18 8.50
CA SER A 115 -2.43 15.30 9.77
C SER A 115 -1.43 14.18 10.04
N ASP A 116 -0.99 13.47 9.00
CA ASP A 116 0.04 12.42 9.02
C ASP A 116 -0.16 11.35 10.12
N TYR A 117 -1.38 11.24 10.66
CA TYR A 117 -1.74 10.22 11.62
C TYR A 117 -2.64 9.19 10.95
N PHE A 118 -2.20 7.94 10.99
CA PHE A 118 -3.01 6.81 10.57
C PHE A 118 -3.70 6.23 11.80
N LEU A 119 -5.04 6.11 11.76
CA LEU A 119 -5.82 5.53 12.84
C LEU A 119 -6.61 4.32 12.34
N PHE A 120 -6.29 3.15 12.87
CA PHE A 120 -7.01 1.92 12.55
C PHE A 120 -7.77 1.49 13.79
N ASN A 121 -9.11 1.55 13.76
CA ASN A 121 -9.98 1.27 14.91
C ASN A 121 -9.55 1.98 16.21
N GLY A 122 -9.15 3.26 16.10
CA GLY A 122 -8.69 4.07 17.24
C GLY A 122 -7.24 3.81 17.69
N ARG A 123 -6.50 2.93 17.02
CA ARG A 123 -5.06 2.71 17.26
C ARG A 123 -4.23 3.54 16.28
N ALA A 124 -3.23 4.25 16.81
CA ALA A 124 -2.26 4.94 15.99
C ALA A 124 -1.35 3.92 15.28
N VAL A 125 -1.20 4.08 13.97
CA VAL A 125 -0.31 3.30 13.12
C VAL A 125 0.75 4.25 12.60
N ARG A 126 2.02 3.93 12.89
CA ARG A 126 3.17 4.81 12.63
C ARG A 126 4.19 4.16 11.72
N LYS A 127 4.34 2.85 11.81
CA LYS A 127 5.23 2.05 10.97
C LYS A 127 4.48 0.94 10.26
N ILE A 128 5.09 0.37 9.22
CA ILE A 128 4.52 -0.75 8.47
C ILE A 128 4.14 -1.92 9.38
N GLU A 129 4.95 -2.25 10.39
CA GLU A 129 4.64 -3.36 11.31
C GLU A 129 3.30 -3.18 12.04
N ASP A 130 2.91 -1.95 12.34
CA ASP A 130 1.67 -1.67 13.08
C ASP A 130 0.42 -2.12 12.31
N LEU A 131 0.51 -2.23 10.97
CA LEU A 131 -0.55 -2.78 10.13
C LEU A 131 -0.84 -4.26 10.43
N THR A 132 0.13 -5.01 10.98
CA THR A 132 -0.09 -6.40 11.41
C THR A 132 -1.03 -6.52 12.61
N LEU A 133 -1.26 -5.42 13.33
CA LEU A 133 -2.17 -5.34 14.48
C LEU A 133 -3.61 -5.02 14.08
N VAL A 134 -3.86 -4.78 12.79
CA VAL A 134 -5.17 -4.44 12.25
C VAL A 134 -5.93 -5.73 11.95
N GLU A 135 -6.84 -6.09 12.85
CA GLU A 135 -7.51 -7.37 12.80
C GLU A 135 -8.42 -7.53 11.58
N GLY A 136 -8.21 -8.66 10.89
CA GLY A 136 -9.03 -9.11 9.79
C GLY A 136 -8.85 -8.34 8.49
N ILE A 137 -7.80 -7.53 8.36
CA ILE A 137 -7.35 -7.02 7.07
C ILE A 137 -6.08 -7.77 6.71
N GLU A 138 -6.02 -8.28 5.48
CA GLU A 138 -4.83 -8.91 4.95
C GLU A 138 -4.11 -7.95 4.02
N PHE A 139 -2.91 -7.52 4.40
CA PHE A 139 -2.08 -6.65 3.59
C PHE A 139 -1.18 -7.49 2.66
N ILE A 140 -1.53 -7.51 1.37
CA ILE A 140 -0.76 -8.22 0.33
C ILE A 140 0.32 -7.28 -0.20
N LEU A 141 1.57 -7.72 -0.16
CA LEU A 141 2.74 -6.98 -0.66
C LEU A 141 2.73 -6.89 -2.19
N THR A 142 2.98 -5.70 -2.72
CA THR A 142 3.17 -5.47 -4.16
C THR A 142 4.58 -5.90 -4.61
N PRO A 143 4.83 -5.99 -5.93
CA PRO A 143 6.18 -6.19 -6.45
C PRO A 143 7.19 -5.14 -5.94
N LYS A 144 6.77 -3.89 -5.72
CA LYS A 144 7.62 -2.81 -5.20
C LYS A 144 8.08 -3.07 -3.76
N ALA A 145 7.16 -3.46 -2.87
CA ALA A 145 7.52 -3.82 -1.51
C ALA A 145 8.46 -5.03 -1.46
N LEU A 146 8.18 -6.04 -2.29
CA LEU A 146 9.03 -7.21 -2.41
C LEU A 146 10.43 -6.83 -2.91
N GLU A 147 10.54 -5.99 -3.94
CA GLU A 147 11.82 -5.47 -4.44
C GLU A 147 12.67 -4.87 -3.31
N ILE A 148 12.07 -4.05 -2.44
CA ILE A 148 12.77 -3.42 -1.30
C ILE A 148 13.28 -4.49 -0.31
N ILE A 149 12.43 -5.46 0.04
CA ILE A 149 12.79 -6.55 0.95
C ILE A 149 13.93 -7.40 0.37
N TYR A 150 13.91 -7.67 -0.94
CA TYR A 150 14.92 -8.51 -1.60
C TYR A 150 16.21 -7.75 -1.95
N ARG A 151 16.16 -6.43 -2.23
CA ARG A 151 17.33 -5.63 -2.66
C ARG A 151 18.31 -5.24 -1.57
N ASN A 152 17.90 -5.16 -0.30
CA ASN A 152 18.80 -4.80 0.81
C ASN A 152 19.91 -5.86 1.08
N ASN A 153 20.13 -6.80 0.16
CA ASN A 153 21.14 -7.86 0.21
C ASN A 153 22.16 -7.82 -0.96
N THR A 154 22.21 -6.74 -1.74
CA THR A 154 23.24 -6.52 -2.78
C THR A 154 24.11 -5.32 -2.48
#